data_AF-A0AB34YZW6-F1
#
_entry.id   AF-A0AB34YZW6-F1
#
_cell.length_a   1.000
_cell.length_b   1.000
_cell.length_c   1.000
_cell.angle_alpha   90.00
_cell.angle_beta   90.00
_cell.angle_gamma   90.00
#
_symmetry.space_group_name_H-M   'P 1'
#
loop_
_entity.id
_entity.type
_entity.pdbx_description
1 polymer ?
#
loop_
_entity_poly.entity_id
_entity_poly.type
_entity_poly.pdbx_seq_one_letter_code
_entity_poly.pdbx_strand_id
1 'polypeptide(L)' 'MQTSDIIFKRHRFPPQIIAHAVWLYLRFNLSLREVEEMLLERGIDVSYETVRRWIAKFGPQITRNLRR' A
#
# COMPACT_ATOMS: atom_id res chain seq x y z
N MET A 1 -6.11 -5.40 10.32
CA MET A 1 -5.92 -6.09 9.03
C MET A 1 -5.02 -7.29 9.28
N GLN A 2 -5.54 -8.52 9.17
CA GLN A 2 -4.69 -9.72 9.29
C GLN A 2 -3.74 -9.77 8.08
N THR A 3 -2.45 -9.52 8.32
CA THR A 3 -1.37 -9.59 7.32
C THR A 3 -0.79 -11.01 7.20
N SER A 4 -1.60 -12.05 7.44
CA SER A 4 -1.11 -13.39 7.75
C SER A 4 -0.49 -14.16 6.58
N ASP A 5 -0.55 -13.66 5.34
CA ASP A 5 -0.01 -14.39 4.16
C ASP A 5 0.81 -13.52 3.17
N ILE A 6 1.01 -12.23 3.45
CA ILE A 6 1.72 -11.35 2.51
C ILE A 6 3.20 -11.22 2.91
N ILE A 7 4.09 -11.73 2.05
CA ILE A 7 5.54 -11.68 2.27
C ILE A 7 6.10 -10.33 1.81
N PHE A 8 6.33 -9.43 2.76
CA PHE A 8 6.97 -8.13 2.53
C PHE A 8 8.50 -8.22 2.68
N LYS A 9 9.17 -9.07 1.89
CA LYS A 9 10.64 -9.20 1.94
C LYS A 9 11.35 -8.06 1.22
N ARG A 10 12.44 -7.56 1.83
CA ARG A 10 13.40 -6.59 1.26
C ARG A 10 12.81 -5.23 0.85
N HIS A 11 11.88 -4.70 1.63
CA HIS A 11 11.39 -3.32 1.44
C HIS A 11 11.98 -2.40 2.50
N ARG A 12 12.29 -1.15 2.10
CA ARG A 12 12.72 -0.09 3.02
C ARG A 12 11.64 0.28 4.03
N PHE A 13 10.38 0.12 3.65
CA PHE A 13 9.23 0.52 4.45
C PHE A 13 8.62 -0.66 5.22
N PRO A 14 8.05 -0.40 6.41
CA PRO A 14 7.37 -1.43 7.17
C PRO A 14 6.21 -2.05 6.36
N PRO A 15 5.94 -3.36 6.53
CA PRO A 15 4.79 -4.04 5.94
C PRO A 15 3.46 -3.29 6.12
N GLN A 16 3.26 -2.69 7.30
CA GLN A 16 2.02 -1.97 7.61
C GLN A 16 1.83 -0.74 6.73
N ILE A 17 2.90 -0.01 6.41
CA ILE A 17 2.84 1.18 5.55
C ILE A 17 2.50 0.79 4.12
N ILE A 18 3.16 -0.26 3.62
CA ILE A 18 2.92 -0.80 2.28
C ILE A 18 1.47 -1.29 2.16
N ALA A 19 1.00 -2.07 3.13
CA ALA A 19 -0.37 -2.56 3.15
C ALA A 19 -1.38 -1.41 3.24
N HIS A 20 -1.10 -0.38 4.04
CA HIS A 20 -1.96 0.78 4.18
C HIS A 20 -2.07 1.58 2.89
N ALA A 21 -0.94 1.85 2.21
CA ALA A 21 -0.92 2.56 0.93
C ALA A 21 -1.75 1.84 -0.14
N VAL A 22 -1.55 0.53 -0.27
CA VAL A 22 -2.29 -0.29 -1.24
C VAL A 22 -3.77 -0.38 -0.87
N TRP A 23 -4.10 -0.46 0.42
CA TRP A 23 -5.48 -0.46 0.87
C TRP A 23 -6.20 0.86 0.60
N LEU A 24 -5.56 2.01 0.87
CA LEU A 24 -6.10 3.33 0.56
C LEU A 24 -6.48 3.44 -0.92
N TYR A 25 -5.56 3.03 -1.79
CA TYR A 25 -5.80 2.99 -3.23
C TYR A 25 -7.00 2.10 -3.61
N LEU A 26 -7.03 0.86 -3.13
CA LEU A 26 -8.05 -0.12 -3.52
C LEU A 26 -9.43 0.15 -2.91
N ARG A 27 -9.49 0.68 -1.68
CA ARG A 27 -10.75 0.85 -0.93
C ARG A 27 -11.47 2.14 -1.28
N PHE A 28 -10.72 3.22 -1.46
CA PHE A 28 -11.27 4.56 -1.67
C PHE A 28 -11.12 5.06 -3.11
N ASN A 29 -10.55 4.23 -3.99
CA ASN A 29 -10.32 4.56 -5.41
C ASN A 29 -9.51 5.87 -5.59
N LEU A 30 -8.60 6.13 -4.64
CA LEU A 30 -7.74 7.32 -4.64
C LEU A 30 -6.75 7.26 -5.80
N SER A 31 -6.38 8.43 -6.29
CA SER A 31 -5.24 8.55 -7.19
C SER A 31 -3.94 8.19 -6.45
N LEU A 32 -2.94 7.74 -7.20
CA LEU A 32 -1.62 7.43 -6.65
C LEU A 32 -0.96 8.64 -5.99
N ARG A 33 -1.28 9.85 -6.46
CA ARG A 33 -0.76 11.11 -5.92
C ARG A 33 -1.41 11.46 -4.59
N GLU A 34 -2.72 11.26 -4.46
CA GLU A 34 -3.39 11.42 -3.16
C GLU A 34 -2.83 10.45 -2.12
N VAL A 35 -2.54 9.20 -2.49
CA VAL A 35 -1.92 8.24 -1.56
C VAL A 35 -0.50 8.69 -1.15
N GLU A 36 0.29 9.22 -2.08
CA GLU A 36 1.61 9.81 -1.79
C GLU A 36 1.48 11.00 -0.82
N GLU A 37 0.57 11.94 -1.09
CA GLU A 37 0.34 13.12 -0.25
C GLU A 37 -0.12 12.72 1.17
N MET A 38 -1.06 11.78 1.28
CA MET A 38 -1.53 11.28 2.59
C MET A 38 -0.43 10.59 3.41
N LEU A 39 0.53 9.93 2.75
CA LEU A 39 1.69 9.33 3.41
C LEU A 39 2.69 10.43 3.83
N LEU A 40 2.89 11.42 2.98
CA LEU A 40 3.75 12.56 3.25
C LEU A 40 3.24 13.39 4.44
N GLU A 41 1.93 13.64 4.55
CA GLU A 41 1.30 14.30 5.69
C GLU A 41 1.55 13.56 7.02
N ARG A 42 1.82 12.25 6.96
CA ARG A 42 2.17 11.41 8.12
C ARG A 42 3.68 11.32 8.36
N GLY A 43 4.48 12.13 7.65
CA GLY A 43 5.94 12.12 7.72
C GLY A 43 6.60 10.94 6.99
N ILE A 44 5.86 10.27 6.10
CA ILE A 44 6.36 9.11 5.34
C ILE A 44 6.58 9.55 3.89
N ASP A 45 7.82 9.93 3.59
CA ASP A 45 8.23 10.30 2.23
C ASP A 45 8.30 9.06 1.33
N VAL A 46 7.32 8.91 0.43
CA VAL A 46 7.21 7.81 -0.52
C VAL A 46 6.85 8.35 -1.89
N SER A 47 7.72 8.14 -2.88
CA SER A 47 7.44 8.60 -4.24
C SER A 47 6.26 7.84 -4.87
N TYR A 48 5.51 8.51 -5.74
CA TYR A 48 4.44 7.97 -6.60
C TYR A 48 4.80 6.61 -7.21
N GLU A 49 6.00 6.48 -7.77
CA GLU A 49 6.45 5.24 -8.42
C GLU A 49 6.61 4.07 -7.45
N THR A 50 6.92 4.36 -6.18
CA THR A 50 7.01 3.36 -5.13
C THR A 50 5.61 2.87 -4.77
N VAL A 51 4.64 3.77 -4.60
CA VAL A 51 3.23 3.43 -4.38
C VAL A 51 2.68 2.59 -5.54
N ARG A 52 2.95 3.01 -6.79
CA ARG A 52 2.57 2.26 -8.00
C ARG A 52 3.14 0.84 -8.00
N ARG A 53 4.42 0.68 -7.66
CA ARG A 53 5.08 -0.64 -7.55
C ARG A 53 4.46 -1.51 -6.46
N TRP A 54 4.09 -0.93 -5.33
CA TRP A 54 3.42 -1.68 -4.26
C TRP A 54 2.04 -2.16 -4.68
N ILE A 55 1.24 -1.33 -5.34
CA ILE A 55 -0.08 -1.72 -5.82
C ILE A 55 0.03 -2.83 -6.86
N ALA A 56 0.95 -2.72 -7.81
CA ALA A 56 1.18 -3.77 -8.79
C ALA A 56 1.60 -5.10 -8.15
N LYS A 57 2.44 -5.05 -7.10
CA LYS A 57 2.98 -6.24 -6.44
C LYS A 57 2.02 -6.88 -5.43
N PHE A 58 1.34 -6.08 -4.62
CA PHE A 58 0.56 -6.55 -3.47
C PHE A 58 -0.95 -6.39 -3.65
N GLY A 59 -1.39 -5.62 -4.64
CA GLY A 59 -2.81 -5.37 -4.91
C GLY A 59 -3.66 -6.64 -5.05
N PRO A 60 -3.23 -7.67 -5.82
CA PRO A 60 -3.99 -8.92 -5.94
C PRO A 60 -4.14 -9.65 -4.60
N GLN A 61 -3.08 -9.69 -3.80
CA GLN A 61 -3.10 -10.37 -2.50
C GLN A 61 -3.96 -9.61 -1.48
N ILE A 62 -3.87 -8.28 -1.45
CA ILE A 62 -4.65 -7.44 -0.54
C ILE A 62 -6.13 -7.45 -0.93
N THR A 63 -6.45 -7.41 -2.23
CA THR A 63 -7.83 -7.54 -2.72
C THR A 63 -8.45 -8.88 -2.31
N ARG A 64 -7.70 -9.98 -2.39
CA ARG A 64 -8.18 -11.30 -1.96
C ARG A 64 -8.53 -11.35 -0.48
N ASN A 65 -7.78 -10.62 0.36
CA ASN A 65 -8.07 -10.50 1.78
C ASN A 65 -9.25 -9.55 2.08
N LEU A 66 -9.53 -8.58 1.20
CA LEU A 66 -10.67 -7.66 1.35
C LEU A 66 -12.02 -8.30 0.99
N ARG A 67 -12.02 -9.39 0.20
CA ARG A 67 -13.22 -10.09 -0.25
C ARG A 67 -13.65 -11.24 0.69
N ARG A 68 -12.92 -11.47 1.78
CA ARG A 68 -13.28 -12.40 2.86
C ARG A 68 -13.95 -11.64 3.99
#